data_AF-A0A2U3N5K9-F1
#
_entry.id   AF-A0A2U3N5K9-F1
#
_cell.length_a   1.000
_cell.length_b   1.000
_cell.length_c   1.000
_cell.angle_alpha   90.00
_cell.angle_beta   90.00
_cell.angle_gamma   90.00
#
_symmetry.space_group_name_H-M   'P 1'
#
loop_
_entity.id
_entity.type
_entity.pdbx_description
1 polymer ?
#
loop_
_entity_poly.entity_id
_entity_poly.type
_entity_poly.pdbx_seq_one_letter_code
_entity_poly.pdbx_strand_id
1 'polypeptide(L)'
;VAFPKFIGADSGGGSLRGMSDSVVVNVKPGSRKGPLVEVGDEGELTIYVRERAVDGKANDAVTRLLAAHLELPRSRVELISGATSRVKRFRVSR
;
A
#
# COMPACT_ATOMS: atom_id res chain seq x y z
N VAL A 1 -5.45 -0.79 -17.42
CA VAL A 1 -5.49 0.37 -16.51
C VAL A 1 -4.05 0.77 -16.21
N ALA A 2 -3.59 1.86 -16.82
CA ALA A 2 -2.28 2.43 -16.51
C ALA A 2 -2.43 3.17 -15.17
N PHE A 3 -1.75 2.70 -14.13
CA PHE A 3 -1.75 3.35 -12.83
C PHE A 3 -0.60 4.36 -12.79
N PRO A 4 -0.80 5.57 -12.24
CA PRO A 4 0.29 6.53 -12.08
C PRO A 4 1.37 5.89 -11.21
N LYS A 5 2.63 5.93 -11.65
CA LYS A 5 3.77 5.41 -10.88
C LYS A 5 4.08 6.37 -9.75
N PHE A 6 4.06 5.90 -8.51
CA PHE A 6 4.57 6.66 -7.38
C PHE A 6 6.11 6.63 -7.45
N ILE A 7 6.72 7.75 -7.81
CA ILE A 7 8.15 8.00 -7.62
C ILE A 7 8.27 8.51 -6.20
N GLY A 8 8.92 7.73 -5.32
CA GLY A 8 8.97 7.95 -3.88
C GLY A 8 9.22 9.40 -3.48
N ALA A 9 8.39 9.89 -2.56
CA ALA A 9 8.58 11.16 -1.88
C ALA A 9 9.85 11.10 -1.02
N ASP A 10 10.95 11.61 -1.55
CA ASP A 10 12.09 12.02 -0.74
C ASP A 10 11.68 13.29 0.01
N SER A 11 11.46 13.14 1.32
CA SER A 11 11.39 14.24 2.26
C SER A 11 12.49 14.06 3.31
N GLY A 12 13.73 14.39 2.91
CA GLY A 12 14.69 15.12 3.75
C GLY A 12 15.21 14.45 5.03
N GLY A 13 16.49 14.07 4.98
CA GLY A 13 17.41 14.22 6.12
C GLY A 13 17.94 12.93 6.74
N GLY A 14 19.21 12.62 6.46
CA GLY A 14 20.02 11.77 7.34
C GLY A 14 20.36 10.39 6.78
N SER A 15 21.52 10.33 6.14
CA SER A 15 22.56 9.30 6.31
C SER A 15 22.14 7.83 6.54
N LEU A 16 22.65 7.00 5.63
CA LEU A 16 23.05 5.59 5.78
C LEU A 16 21.96 4.51 5.60
N ARG A 17 22.03 3.85 4.44
CA ARG A 17 22.04 2.38 4.34
C ARG A 17 20.87 1.66 5.04
N GLY A 18 19.67 1.73 4.44
CA GLY A 18 18.57 0.85 4.82
C GLY A 18 17.33 1.07 3.96
N MET A 19 17.22 0.32 2.86
CA MET A 19 16.11 0.36 1.90
C MET A 19 14.83 -0.18 2.57
N SER A 20 14.11 0.66 3.30
CA SER A 20 12.91 0.28 4.03
C SER A 20 11.97 1.48 4.12
N ASP A 21 11.24 1.71 3.04
CA ASP A 21 10.17 2.71 3.01
C ASP A 21 8.99 2.17 3.83
N SER A 22 8.37 3.00 4.66
CA SER A 22 7.13 2.63 5.34
C SER A 22 5.98 3.43 4.76
N VAL A 23 5.00 2.74 4.19
CA VAL A 23 3.83 3.33 3.53
C VAL A 23 2.58 3.09 4.36
N VAL A 24 1.78 4.13 4.55
CA VAL A 24 0.49 4.05 5.24
C VAL A 24 -0.59 3.81 4.20
N VAL A 25 -1.42 2.79 4.42
CA VAL A 25 -2.41 2.31 3.46
C VAL A 25 -3.79 2.25 4.12
N ASN A 26 -4.72 3.07 3.66
CA ASN A 26 -6.11 3.06 4.09
C ASN A 26 -6.93 2.14 3.18
N VAL A 27 -7.49 1.06 3.74
CA VAL A 27 -8.25 0.07 2.99
C VAL A 27 -9.73 0.38 3.07
N LYS A 28 -10.37 0.52 1.90
CA LYS A 28 -11.81 0.74 1.74
C LYS A 28 -12.44 -0.48 1.05
N PRO A 29 -12.78 -1.53 1.81
CA PRO A 29 -13.39 -2.75 1.27
C PRO A 29 -14.85 -2.54 0.88
N GLY A 30 -15.33 -3.35 -0.07
CA GLY A 30 -16.70 -3.24 -0.59
C GLY A 30 -16.97 -1.96 -1.41
N SER A 31 -15.91 -1.28 -1.88
CA SER A 31 -16.08 -0.07 -2.67
C SER A 31 -16.41 -0.41 -4.11
N ARG A 32 -17.48 0.19 -4.64
CA ARG A 32 -17.87 0.07 -6.06
C ARG A 32 -16.81 0.65 -7.02
N LYS A 33 -15.92 1.51 -6.50
CA LYS A 33 -14.82 2.13 -7.26
C LYS A 33 -13.60 1.22 -7.44
N GLY A 34 -13.42 0.21 -6.59
CA GLY A 34 -12.23 -0.67 -6.64
C GLY A 34 -12.18 -1.54 -7.89
N PRO A 35 -11.04 -2.16 -8.24
CA PRO A 35 -9.71 -2.00 -7.64
C PRO A 35 -9.06 -0.66 -8.05
N LEU A 36 -8.86 0.24 -7.09
CA LEU A 36 -8.30 1.57 -7.31
C LEU A 36 -7.31 1.89 -6.19
N VAL A 37 -6.19 2.52 -6.54
CA VAL A 37 -5.22 3.07 -5.59
C VAL A 37 -5.23 4.59 -5.76
N GLU A 38 -5.58 5.31 -4.71
CA GLU A 38 -5.45 6.76 -4.63
C GLU A 38 -4.22 7.08 -3.80
N VAL A 39 -3.42 8.03 -4.28
CA VAL A 39 -2.26 8.55 -3.58
C VAL A 39 -2.71 9.82 -2.88
N GLY A 40 -2.59 9.86 -1.56
CA GLY A 40 -2.80 11.05 -0.75
C GLY A 40 -1.50 11.82 -0.54
N ASP A 41 -1.59 12.89 0.23
CA ASP A 41 -0.45 13.70 0.64
C ASP A 41 0.45 12.93 1.62
N GLU A 42 1.74 13.28 1.66
CA GLU A 42 2.72 12.75 2.63
C GLU A 42 2.93 11.21 2.65
N GLY A 43 2.63 10.52 1.54
CA GLY A 43 2.88 9.08 1.41
C GLY A 43 1.77 8.18 1.96
N GLU A 44 0.58 8.73 2.19
CA GLU A 44 -0.62 7.92 2.43
C GLU A 44 -1.18 7.36 1.11
N LEU A 45 -1.57 6.08 1.11
CA LEU A 45 -2.24 5.43 -0.01
C LEU A 45 -3.62 4.98 0.42
N THR A 46 -4.65 5.26 -0.37
CA THR A 46 -6.00 4.72 -0.15
C THR A 46 -6.31 3.66 -1.20
N ILE A 47 -6.52 2.42 -0.77
CA ILE A 47 -6.81 1.29 -1.64
C ILE A 47 -8.29 0.91 -1.52
N TYR A 48 -9.00 1.01 -2.63
CA TYR A 48 -10.38 0.59 -2.77
C TYR A 48 -10.41 -0.81 -3.36
N VAL A 49 -10.97 -1.76 -2.62
CA VAL A 49 -11.17 -3.14 -3.09
C VAL A 49 -12.66 -3.42 -3.21
N ARG A 50 -13.06 -4.21 -4.23
CA ARG A 50 -14.46 -4.62 -4.40
C ARG A 50 -14.82 -5.72 -3.41
N GLU A 51 -13.82 -6.52 -3.07
CA GLU A 51 -13.86 -7.60 -2.13
C GLU A 51 -14.32 -7.08 -0.77
N ARG A 52 -15.25 -7.81 -0.15
CA ARG A 52 -15.69 -7.50 1.21
C ARG A 52 -14.53 -7.68 2.19
N ALA A 53 -14.63 -7.02 3.35
CA ALA A 53 -13.70 -7.13 4.47
C ALA A 53 -13.74 -8.53 5.14
N VAL A 54 -13.66 -9.59 4.34
CA VAL A 54 -13.43 -10.94 4.85
C VAL A 54 -11.93 -11.04 5.05
N ASP A 55 -11.50 -11.17 6.30
CA ASP A 55 -10.09 -11.29 6.68
C ASP A 55 -9.37 -12.30 5.77
N GLY A 56 -8.23 -11.88 5.23
CA GLY A 56 -7.46 -12.62 4.22
C GLY A 56 -7.68 -12.16 2.78
N LYS A 57 -8.93 -12.00 2.30
CA LYS A 57 -9.19 -11.60 0.91
C LYS A 57 -8.88 -10.12 0.65
N ALA A 58 -9.21 -9.25 1.61
CA ALA A 58 -8.89 -7.84 1.51
C ALA A 58 -7.36 -7.60 1.61
N ASN A 59 -6.67 -8.33 2.48
CA ASN A 59 -5.22 -8.21 2.63
C ASN A 59 -4.49 -8.64 1.36
N ASP A 60 -4.87 -9.78 0.77
CA ASP A 60 -4.26 -10.25 -0.49
C ASP A 60 -4.50 -9.26 -1.65
N ALA A 61 -5.73 -8.75 -1.78
CA ALA A 61 -6.06 -7.74 -2.79
C ALA A 61 -5.25 -6.45 -2.61
N VAL A 62 -5.11 -5.97 -1.37
CA VAL A 62 -4.32 -4.78 -1.02
C VAL A 62 -2.85 -5.00 -1.33
N THR A 63 -2.26 -6.12 -0.87
CA THR A 63 -0.86 -6.45 -1.14
C THR A 63 -0.60 -6.58 -2.64
N ARG A 64 -1.51 -7.20 -3.39
CA ARG A 64 -1.37 -7.34 -4.85
C ARG A 64 -1.43 -5.99 -5.56
N LEU A 65 -2.35 -5.11 -5.17
CA LEU A 65 -2.47 -3.77 -5.76
C LEU A 65 -1.27 -2.89 -5.41
N LEU A 66 -0.81 -2.94 -4.17
CA LEU A 66 0.36 -2.21 -3.71
C LEU A 66 1.64 -2.69 -4.40
N ALA A 67 1.84 -4.00 -4.49
CA ALA A 67 2.95 -4.63 -5.20
C ALA A 67 2.96 -4.24 -6.69
N ALA A 68 1.80 -4.28 -7.37
CA ALA A 68 1.68 -3.88 -8.76
C ALA A 68 1.93 -2.39 -8.97
N HIS A 69 1.50 -1.54 -8.03
CA HIS A 69 1.70 -0.10 -8.08
C HIS A 69 3.17 0.30 -7.89
N LEU A 70 3.89 -0.39 -7.01
CA LEU A 70 5.30 -0.16 -6.72
C LEU A 70 6.25 -0.98 -7.60
N GLU A 71 5.73 -1.83 -8.50
CA GLU A 71 6.49 -2.77 -9.31
C GLU A 71 7.40 -3.70 -8.47
N LEU A 72 6.97 -4.03 -7.25
CA LEU A 72 7.69 -4.88 -6.30
C LEU A 72 7.05 -6.27 -6.18
N PRO A 73 7.81 -7.32 -5.87
CA PRO A 73 7.24 -8.62 -5.52
C PRO A 73 6.51 -8.53 -4.18
N ARG A 74 5.46 -9.34 -4.03
CA ARG A 74 4.63 -9.42 -2.80
C ARG A 74 5.46 -9.68 -1.55
N SER A 75 6.57 -10.43 -1.68
CA SER A 75 7.51 -10.75 -0.59
C SER A 75 8.24 -9.53 -0.04
N ARG A 76 8.29 -8.43 -0.79
CA ARG A 76 8.88 -7.17 -0.35
C ARG A 76 7.86 -6.18 0.20
N VAL A 77 6.58 -6.58 0.28
CA VAL A 77 5.50 -5.80 0.88
C VAL A 77 5.10 -6.51 2.16
N GLU A 78 5.58 -6.00 3.29
CA GLU A 78 5.35 -6.60 4.59
C GLU A 78 4.39 -5.74 5.41
N LEU A 79 3.34 -6.33 5.98
CA LEU A 79 2.43 -5.62 6.86
C LEU A 79 3.10 -5.46 8.24
N ILE A 80 3.45 -4.23 8.60
CA ILE A 80 4.08 -3.88 9.88
C ILE A 80 3.01 -3.73 10.98
N SER A 81 1.87 -3.12 10.64
CA SER A 81 0.82 -2.84 11.62
C SER A 81 -0.54 -2.61 10.97
N GLY A 82 -1.61 -2.71 11.75
CA GLY A 82 -2.98 -2.49 11.28
C GLY A 82 -3.65 -3.72 10.66
N ALA A 83 -3.24 -4.94 11.01
CA ALA A 83 -3.88 -6.16 10.52
C ALA A 83 -5.41 -6.16 10.72
N THR A 84 -5.87 -5.71 11.88
CA THR A 84 -7.30 -5.59 12.25
C THR A 84 -7.89 -4.20 12.00
N SER A 85 -7.07 -3.23 11.58
CA SER A 85 -7.50 -1.85 11.38
C SER A 85 -7.73 -1.55 9.90
N ARG A 86 -8.54 -0.53 9.64
CA ARG A 86 -8.80 -0.03 8.27
C ARG A 86 -7.55 0.64 7.70
N VAL A 87 -6.73 1.21 8.58
CA VAL A 87 -5.42 1.79 8.25
C VAL A 87 -4.34 0.76 8.54
N LYS A 88 -3.60 0.39 7.51
CA LYS A 88 -2.52 -0.61 7.50
C LYS A 88 -1.21 0.10 7.22
N ARG A 89 -0.16 -0.24 7.94
CA ARG A 89 1.19 0.24 7.63
C ARG A 89 1.97 -0.91 7.01
N PHE A 90 2.46 -0.70 5.80
CA PHE A 90 3.32 -1.65 5.11
C PHE A 90 4.76 -1.13 5.07
N ARG A 91 5.71 -2.04 5.22
CA ARG A 91 7.11 -1.79 4.88
C ARG A 91 7.36 -2.33 3.50
N VAL A 92 8.01 -1.50 2.69
CA VAL A 92 8.42 -1.85 1.34
C VAL A 92 9.93 -1.77 1.25
N SER A 93 10.52 -2.84 0.74
CA SER A 93 11.96 -2.91 0.47
C SER A 93 12.16 -2.86 -1.05
N ARG A 94 13.02 -1.96 -1.54
CA ARG A 94 13.34 -1.85 -2.98
C ARG A 94 14.67 -2.48 -3.32
#